data_AF-A0A9W6MZS0-F1
#
_entry.id   AF-A0A9W6MZS0-F1
#
_cell.length_a   1.000
_cell.length_b   1.000
_cell.length_c   1.000
_cell.angle_alpha   90.00
_cell.angle_beta   90.00
_cell.angle_gamma   90.00
#
_symmetry.space_group_name_H-M   'P 1'
#
loop_
_entity.id
_entity.type
_entity.pdbx_description
1 polymer ?
#
loop_
_entity_poly.entity_id
_entity_poly.type
_entity_poly.pdbx_seq_one_letter_code
_entity_poly.pdbx_strand_id
1 'polypeptide(L)'
;MMKRAFVGFALVAAVGASTVPAAAETALPAYMKPISGPPQSPSAQELANRNVLQLNTSMFSLYEDAGKVFRRNILAKHPIILGLFSGSGGRMILYRPGLPPLEAPSVPKVYQVMKSLGHSTMAISEVVLPYLDAPGDTSWVAPMRGYLTEMKIALEGIGSAEMPDDWRENSRAILQNNISFMEDCLAKGVISLDAVQTFAKLQAPFLRHAIAWAAQTQVKHWMGVLDGWKQDLGGSFDLAYGASNTIYVARQNNVLFSVLAQYFGEEAINDRLMLIETISFTTTPDDMLTSLVRIISDRSVGGLFFNNSRLMDYELMGGDARKAIVSEMQARGKAPFLPPQVPFGSNQWPALISGGAGAASLDDIH
;
A
#
# COMPACT_ATOMS: atom_id res chain seq x y z
N MET A 1 42.51 -5.51 54.29
CA MET A 1 42.59 -6.76 55.06
C MET A 1 41.60 -7.74 54.44
N MET A 2 42.09 -8.92 53.98
CA MET A 2 41.39 -10.16 53.56
C MET A 2 40.28 -10.07 52.49
N LYS A 3 40.52 -10.41 51.21
CA LYS A 3 40.70 -11.74 50.55
C LYS A 3 39.42 -12.60 50.43
N ARG A 4 38.92 -12.64 49.18
CA ARG A 4 38.40 -13.76 48.33
C ARG A 4 37.70 -14.95 49.02
N ALA A 5 36.55 -15.36 48.48
CA ALA A 5 36.46 -16.53 47.58
C ALA A 5 35.00 -16.78 47.11
N PHE A 6 34.82 -16.83 45.79
CA PHE A 6 33.68 -17.49 45.14
C PHE A 6 33.89 -19.00 45.25
N VAL A 7 32.90 -19.73 45.78
CA VAL A 7 32.85 -21.19 45.75
C VAL A 7 31.98 -21.60 44.58
N GLY A 8 32.60 -22.19 43.56
CA GLY A 8 31.90 -22.89 42.48
C GLY A 8 31.43 -24.25 42.96
N PHE A 9 30.16 -24.59 42.68
CA PHE A 9 29.65 -25.94 42.84
C PHE A 9 29.87 -26.71 41.53
N ALA A 10 30.82 -27.64 41.53
CA ALA A 10 30.91 -28.70 40.55
C ALA A 10 30.01 -29.86 40.99
N LEU A 11 28.94 -30.14 40.25
CA LEU A 11 28.13 -31.34 40.44
C LEU A 11 28.64 -32.43 39.49
N VAL A 12 29.41 -33.38 40.02
CA VAL A 12 29.76 -34.61 39.31
C VAL A 12 28.57 -35.56 39.45
N ALA A 13 27.81 -35.75 38.38
CA ALA A 13 26.80 -36.81 38.30
C ALA A 13 27.44 -38.04 37.63
N ALA A 14 27.78 -39.03 38.46
CA ALA A 14 28.12 -40.36 37.98
C ALA A 14 26.85 -41.04 37.44
N VAL A 15 26.74 -41.19 36.13
CA VAL A 15 25.69 -42.01 35.50
C VAL A 15 26.16 -43.46 35.55
N GLY A 16 25.61 -44.22 36.51
CA GLY A 16 25.71 -45.66 36.54
C GLY A 16 25.01 -46.26 35.32
N ALA A 17 25.68 -47.20 34.65
CA ALA A 17 25.12 -47.97 33.56
C ALA A 17 24.03 -48.93 34.10
N SER A 18 22.77 -48.48 34.10
CA SER A 18 21.62 -49.35 34.24
C SER A 18 21.23 -49.88 32.86
N THR A 19 21.51 -51.15 32.59
CA THR A 19 20.99 -51.86 31.42
C THR A 19 19.48 -52.06 31.58
N VAL A 20 18.70 -51.23 30.90
CA VAL A 20 17.26 -51.46 30.74
C VAL A 20 17.07 -52.73 29.89
N PRO A 21 16.30 -53.74 30.34
CA PRO A 21 16.02 -54.91 29.51
C PRO A 21 15.23 -54.47 28.28
N ALA A 22 15.70 -54.87 27.10
CA ALA A 22 15.01 -54.64 25.83
C ALA A 22 13.60 -55.25 25.92
N ALA A 23 12.57 -54.43 25.76
CA ALA A 23 11.21 -54.91 25.61
C ALA A 23 11.15 -55.80 24.35
N ALA A 24 10.61 -57.01 24.49
CA ALA A 24 10.38 -57.90 23.36
C ALA A 24 9.46 -57.20 22.35
N GLU A 25 9.90 -57.09 21.09
CA GLU A 25 9.10 -56.56 20.00
C GLU A 25 7.83 -57.41 19.83
N THR A 26 6.68 -56.88 20.25
CA THR A 26 5.38 -57.42 19.82
C THR A 26 5.30 -57.27 18.30
N ALA A 27 5.34 -58.39 17.58
CA ALA A 27 5.28 -58.40 16.13
C ALA A 27 4.05 -57.63 15.63
N LEU A 28 4.27 -56.60 14.82
CA LEU A 28 3.22 -55.77 14.26
C LEU A 28 2.20 -56.62 13.47
N PRO A 29 0.87 -56.39 13.64
CA PRO A 29 -0.15 -57.05 12.85
C PRO A 29 0.10 -56.93 11.33
N ALA A 30 -0.27 -57.96 10.56
CA ALA A 30 0.03 -58.03 9.13
C ALA A 30 -0.51 -56.83 8.32
N TYR A 31 -1.64 -56.24 8.73
CA TYR A 31 -2.21 -55.06 8.08
C TYR A 31 -1.43 -53.76 8.33
N MET A 32 -0.56 -53.71 9.35
CA MET A 32 0.33 -52.56 9.62
C MET A 32 1.67 -52.68 8.89
N LYS A 33 2.11 -53.90 8.53
CA LYS A 33 3.41 -54.15 7.88
C LYS A 33 3.67 -53.35 6.59
N PRO A 34 2.68 -53.14 5.69
CA PRO A 34 2.92 -52.38 4.46
C PRO A 34 3.20 -50.89 4.68
N ILE A 35 2.83 -50.35 5.84
CA ILE A 35 2.96 -48.92 6.19
C ILE A 35 3.93 -48.68 7.35
N SER A 36 4.39 -49.74 8.03
CA SER A 36 5.35 -49.66 9.12
C SER A 36 6.76 -49.92 8.62
N GLY A 37 7.67 -49.00 8.93
CA GLY A 37 9.11 -49.13 8.75
C GLY A 37 9.78 -48.03 9.58
N PRO A 38 11.07 -48.17 9.91
CA PRO A 38 11.78 -47.06 10.55
C PRO A 38 11.71 -45.86 9.60
N PRO A 39 11.22 -44.69 10.05
CA PRO A 39 11.26 -43.50 9.21
C PRO A 39 12.71 -43.27 8.83
N GLN A 40 12.95 -42.93 7.56
CA GLN A 40 14.29 -42.55 7.11
C GLN A 40 14.73 -41.34 7.94
N SER A 41 15.73 -41.54 8.79
CA SER A 41 16.25 -40.46 9.62
C SER A 41 16.93 -39.44 8.71
N PRO A 42 16.64 -38.13 8.84
CA PRO A 42 17.32 -37.12 8.04
C PRO A 42 18.82 -37.20 8.27
N SER A 43 19.60 -36.97 7.22
CA SER A 43 21.06 -36.81 7.31
C SER A 43 21.42 -35.63 8.20
N ALA A 44 22.65 -35.63 8.73
CA ALA A 44 23.16 -34.50 9.52
C ALA A 44 23.11 -33.17 8.74
N GLN A 45 23.33 -33.21 7.43
CA GLN A 45 23.25 -32.04 6.55
C GLN A 45 21.81 -31.51 6.43
N GLU A 46 20.82 -32.39 6.25
CA GLU A 46 19.41 -32.00 6.19
C GLU A 46 18.94 -31.37 7.51
N LEU A 47 19.36 -31.94 8.64
CA LEU A 47 19.08 -31.36 9.96
C LEU A 47 19.73 -29.98 10.12
N ALA A 48 20.99 -29.82 9.72
CA ALA A 48 21.68 -28.53 9.80
C ALA A 48 20.98 -27.47 8.95
N ASN A 49 20.65 -27.79 7.69
CA ASN A 49 19.91 -26.89 6.80
C ASN A 49 18.54 -26.51 7.39
N ARG A 50 17.78 -27.49 7.87
CA ARG A 50 16.48 -27.26 8.50
C ARG A 50 16.60 -26.31 9.69
N ASN A 51 17.61 -26.50 10.54
CA ASN A 51 17.79 -25.67 11.72
C ASN A 51 18.12 -24.22 11.36
N VAL A 52 18.95 -23.97 10.35
CA VAL A 52 19.28 -22.61 9.89
C VAL A 52 18.06 -21.95 9.23
N LEU A 53 17.35 -22.65 8.34
CA LEU A 53 16.15 -22.13 7.69
C LEU A 53 15.04 -21.81 8.70
N GLN A 54 14.93 -22.62 9.76
CA GLN A 54 13.98 -22.37 10.84
C GLN A 54 14.24 -21.04 11.55
N LEU A 55 15.48 -20.54 11.62
CA LEU A 55 15.76 -19.21 12.20
C LEU A 55 15.02 -18.11 11.43
N ASN A 56 15.01 -18.18 10.10
CA ASN A 56 14.27 -17.23 9.27
C ASN A 56 12.75 -17.34 9.48
N THR A 57 12.23 -18.57 9.57
CA THR A 57 10.81 -18.77 9.89
C THR A 57 10.44 -18.19 11.26
N SER A 58 11.23 -18.48 12.29
CA SER A 58 10.98 -18.01 13.66
C SER A 58 11.13 -16.49 13.80
N MET A 59 11.99 -15.86 13.00
CA MET A 59 12.21 -14.42 13.01
C MET A 59 10.92 -13.62 12.73
N PHE A 60 10.03 -14.11 11.86
CA PHE A 60 8.78 -13.39 11.55
C PHE A 60 7.90 -13.19 12.80
N SER A 61 7.78 -14.20 13.67
CA SER A 61 7.04 -14.07 14.93
C SER A 61 7.68 -13.06 15.88
N LEU A 62 9.02 -13.02 15.94
CA LEU A 62 9.74 -12.03 16.75
C LEU A 62 9.46 -10.60 16.28
N TYR A 63 9.45 -10.37 14.97
CA TYR A 63 9.12 -9.06 14.41
C TYR A 63 7.66 -8.67 14.63
N GLU A 64 6.73 -9.61 14.52
CA GLU A 64 5.32 -9.34 14.79
C GLU A 64 5.11 -8.90 16.24
N ASP A 65 5.71 -9.61 17.20
CA ASP A 65 5.58 -9.30 18.61
C ASP A 65 6.30 -8.01 19.01
N ALA A 66 7.51 -7.79 18.47
CA ALA A 66 8.22 -6.52 18.66
C ALA A 66 7.43 -5.34 18.05
N GLY A 67 6.83 -5.53 16.86
CA GLY A 67 6.00 -4.54 16.19
C GLY A 67 4.84 -4.03 17.04
N LYS A 68 4.17 -4.91 17.80
CA LYS A 68 3.11 -4.53 18.76
C LYS A 68 3.65 -3.58 19.85
N VAL A 69 4.85 -3.86 20.37
CA VAL A 69 5.52 -3.01 21.37
C VAL A 69 5.95 -1.67 20.76
N PHE A 70 6.58 -1.68 19.58
CA PHE A 70 7.00 -0.48 18.89
C PHE A 70 5.82 0.43 18.55
N ARG A 71 4.72 -0.13 18.04
CA ARG A 71 3.49 0.63 17.74
C ARG A 71 2.97 1.38 18.96
N ARG A 72 2.86 0.69 20.10
CA ARG A 72 2.43 1.32 21.36
C ARG A 72 3.38 2.43 21.79
N ASN A 73 4.69 2.21 21.68
CA ASN A 73 5.69 3.21 22.06
C ASN A 73 5.67 4.44 21.15
N ILE A 74 5.52 4.25 19.83
CA ILE A 74 5.44 5.35 18.86
C ILE A 74 4.17 6.15 19.11
N LEU A 75 3.00 5.48 19.20
CA LEU A 75 1.72 6.16 19.46
C LEU A 75 1.69 6.89 20.81
N ALA A 76 2.46 6.44 21.81
CA ALA A 76 2.56 7.11 23.10
C ALA A 76 3.48 8.34 23.09
N LYS A 77 4.29 8.55 22.04
CA LYS A 77 5.31 9.60 21.99
C LYS A 77 5.13 10.59 20.85
N HIS A 78 4.57 10.13 19.73
CA HIS A 78 4.48 10.91 18.50
C HIS A 78 3.03 10.98 18.02
N PRO A 79 2.56 12.17 17.58
CA PRO A 79 1.36 12.24 16.78
C PRO A 79 1.55 11.47 15.46
N ILE A 80 0.48 10.83 14.98
CA ILE A 80 0.46 10.18 13.66
C ILE A 80 -0.74 10.67 12.87
N ILE A 81 -0.50 11.09 11.62
CA ILE A 81 -1.55 11.44 10.66
C ILE A 81 -1.58 10.39 9.56
N LEU A 82 -2.71 9.70 9.40
CA LEU A 82 -2.93 8.76 8.29
C LEU A 82 -3.88 9.37 7.28
N GLY A 83 -3.48 9.44 6.01
CA GLY A 83 -4.32 9.73 4.85
C GLY A 83 -4.66 8.47 4.08
N LEU A 84 -5.89 7.98 4.22
CA LEU A 84 -6.35 6.79 3.53
C LEU A 84 -7.21 7.17 2.33
N PHE A 85 -6.95 6.58 1.18
CA PHE A 85 -7.88 6.62 0.06
C PHE A 85 -9.22 5.99 0.44
N SER A 86 -10.29 6.61 -0.06
CA SER A 86 -11.65 6.15 0.14
C SER A 86 -12.49 6.43 -1.11
N GLY A 87 -13.65 5.78 -1.19
CA GLY A 87 -14.66 6.08 -2.22
C GLY A 87 -15.17 7.52 -2.16
N SER A 88 -14.99 8.21 -1.03
CA SER A 88 -15.58 9.52 -0.71
C SER A 88 -14.59 10.69 -0.68
N GLY A 89 -13.39 10.54 -1.24
CA GLY A 89 -12.39 11.62 -1.35
C GLY A 89 -11.29 11.58 -0.29
N GLY A 90 -11.14 10.44 0.37
CA GLY A 90 -10.15 10.21 1.40
C GLY A 90 -10.76 10.11 2.79
N ARG A 91 -9.93 9.66 3.73
CA ARG A 91 -10.20 9.62 5.17
C ARG A 91 -8.90 9.97 5.86
N MET A 92 -8.90 11.04 6.66
CA MET A 92 -7.75 11.36 7.51
C MET A 92 -8.05 11.01 8.96
N ILE A 93 -7.07 10.42 9.65
CA ILE A 93 -7.13 10.09 11.07
C ILE A 93 -5.91 10.65 11.77
N LEU A 94 -6.13 11.39 12.85
CA LEU A 94 -5.08 11.88 13.73
C LEU A 94 -5.04 11.04 15.01
N TYR A 95 -3.89 10.42 15.27
CA TYR A 95 -3.56 9.77 16.53
C TYR A 95 -2.73 10.73 17.37
N ARG A 96 -3.23 11.11 18.54
CA ARG A 96 -2.50 11.93 19.51
C ARG A 96 -2.03 11.06 20.66
N PRO A 97 -0.83 11.28 21.22
CA PRO A 97 -0.36 10.53 22.38
C PRO A 97 -1.36 10.48 23.53
N GLY A 98 -1.72 9.27 23.94
CA GLY A 98 -2.62 9.02 25.07
C GLY A 98 -4.11 9.34 24.82
N LEU A 99 -4.49 9.76 23.62
CA LEU A 99 -5.88 10.10 23.27
C LEU A 99 -6.47 9.11 22.25
N PRO A 100 -7.80 8.93 22.24
CA PRO A 100 -8.47 8.20 21.17
C PRO A 100 -8.18 8.81 19.79
N PRO A 101 -8.21 7.99 18.71
CA PRO A 101 -8.06 8.49 17.35
C PRO A 101 -9.14 9.52 17.04
N LEU A 102 -8.74 10.63 16.42
CA LEU A 102 -9.62 11.66 15.93
C LEU A 102 -9.81 11.48 14.43
N GLU A 103 -11.02 11.11 14.02
CA GLU A 103 -11.39 11.09 12.60
C GLU A 103 -11.73 12.49 12.12
N ALA A 104 -11.15 12.88 10.98
CA ALA A 104 -11.53 14.11 10.31
C ALA A 104 -12.96 14.02 9.75
N PRO A 105 -13.67 15.16 9.62
CA PRO A 105 -14.91 15.21 8.87
C PRO A 105 -14.73 14.69 7.43
N SER A 106 -15.77 14.06 6.89
CA SER A 106 -15.78 13.62 5.49
C SER A 106 -15.69 14.81 4.54
N VAL A 107 -15.07 14.60 3.37
CA VAL A 107 -15.07 15.58 2.28
C VAL A 107 -16.52 15.96 1.94
N PRO A 108 -16.81 17.25 1.65
CA PRO A 108 -18.16 17.72 1.33
C PRO A 108 -18.84 16.87 0.26
N LYS A 109 -20.16 16.69 0.38
CA LYS A 109 -20.94 15.80 -0.49
C LYS A 109 -20.81 16.16 -1.96
N VAL A 110 -20.67 17.44 -2.29
CA VAL A 110 -20.46 17.92 -3.68
C VAL A 110 -19.25 17.27 -4.37
N TYR A 111 -18.19 16.92 -3.64
CA TYR A 111 -17.07 16.13 -4.20
C TYR A 111 -17.57 14.79 -4.76
N GLN A 112 -18.39 14.07 -3.98
CA GLN A 112 -18.93 12.77 -4.36
C GLN A 112 -19.88 12.92 -5.54
N VAL A 113 -20.66 14.00 -5.61
CA VAL A 113 -21.54 14.29 -6.76
C VAL A 113 -20.70 14.45 -8.03
N MET A 114 -19.66 15.30 -8.01
CA MET A 114 -18.79 15.52 -9.18
C MET A 114 -18.04 14.25 -9.58
N LYS A 115 -17.52 13.50 -8.60
CA LYS A 115 -16.88 12.21 -8.83
C LYS A 115 -17.84 11.22 -9.47
N SER A 116 -19.07 11.10 -8.96
CA SER A 116 -20.08 10.19 -9.50
C SER A 116 -20.46 10.56 -10.94
N LEU A 117 -20.59 11.85 -11.26
CA LEU A 117 -20.80 12.30 -12.64
C LEU A 117 -19.64 11.85 -13.55
N GLY A 118 -18.39 12.08 -13.14
CA GLY A 118 -17.23 11.65 -13.91
C GLY A 118 -17.15 10.13 -14.08
N HIS A 119 -17.35 9.38 -12.99
CA HIS A 119 -17.38 7.92 -13.00
C HIS A 119 -18.53 7.37 -13.84
N SER A 120 -19.64 8.09 -13.95
CA SER A 120 -20.79 7.62 -14.71
C SER A 120 -20.47 7.43 -16.19
N THR A 121 -19.65 8.33 -16.76
CA THR A 121 -19.15 8.19 -18.13
C THR A 121 -18.15 7.04 -18.27
N MET A 122 -17.27 6.83 -17.28
CA MET A 122 -16.29 5.74 -17.30
C MET A 122 -16.97 4.37 -17.11
N ALA A 123 -18.03 4.28 -16.32
CA ALA A 123 -18.78 3.04 -16.16
C ALA A 123 -19.39 2.55 -17.48
N ILE A 124 -19.74 3.47 -18.40
CA ILE A 124 -20.20 3.11 -19.74
C ILE A 124 -19.10 2.37 -20.51
N SER A 125 -17.83 2.77 -20.39
CA SER A 125 -16.73 2.05 -21.07
C SER A 125 -16.60 0.61 -20.59
N GLU A 126 -16.84 0.34 -19.31
CA GLU A 126 -16.84 -1.02 -18.75
C GLU A 126 -17.99 -1.88 -19.32
N VAL A 127 -19.09 -1.26 -19.75
CA VAL A 127 -20.22 -1.96 -20.40
C VAL A 127 -19.95 -2.19 -21.88
N VAL A 128 -19.25 -1.28 -22.59
CA VAL A 128 -19.16 -1.34 -24.06
C VAL A 128 -17.85 -1.90 -24.61
N LEU A 129 -16.71 -1.61 -23.98
CA LEU A 129 -15.40 -1.98 -24.53
C LEU A 129 -15.18 -3.49 -24.72
N PRO A 130 -15.68 -4.38 -23.83
CA PRO A 130 -15.52 -5.83 -24.02
C PRO A 130 -16.15 -6.38 -25.31
N TYR A 131 -17.06 -5.62 -25.95
CA TYR A 131 -17.90 -6.07 -27.05
C TYR A 131 -17.54 -5.46 -28.41
N LEU A 132 -16.49 -4.63 -28.47
CA LEU A 132 -16.10 -3.91 -29.70
C LEU A 132 -15.80 -4.85 -30.89
N ASP A 133 -15.20 -6.00 -30.63
CA ASP A 133 -14.82 -6.98 -31.65
C ASP A 133 -15.79 -8.16 -31.73
N ALA A 134 -16.95 -8.07 -31.07
CA ALA A 134 -17.95 -9.14 -30.97
C ALA A 134 -19.36 -8.64 -31.31
N PRO A 135 -19.64 -8.18 -32.55
CA PRO A 135 -20.90 -7.53 -32.91
C PRO A 135 -22.15 -8.41 -32.78
N GLY A 136 -22.00 -9.73 -32.71
CA GLY A 136 -23.10 -10.68 -32.45
C GLY A 136 -23.38 -10.94 -30.97
N ASP A 137 -22.50 -10.51 -30.07
CA ASP A 137 -22.70 -10.66 -28.62
C ASP A 137 -23.58 -9.51 -28.10
N THR A 138 -24.75 -9.86 -27.60
CA THR A 138 -25.75 -8.92 -27.08
C THR A 138 -25.81 -8.88 -25.55
N SER A 139 -24.85 -9.52 -24.86
CA SER A 139 -24.84 -9.57 -23.39
C SER A 139 -24.63 -8.19 -22.73
N TRP A 140 -24.16 -7.18 -23.47
CA TRP A 140 -24.11 -5.78 -23.03
C TRP A 140 -25.48 -5.10 -22.96
N VAL A 141 -26.51 -5.60 -23.66
CA VAL A 141 -27.80 -4.91 -23.80
C VAL A 141 -28.52 -4.78 -22.46
N ALA A 142 -28.56 -5.86 -21.66
CA ALA A 142 -29.22 -5.86 -20.36
C ALA A 142 -28.55 -4.90 -19.36
N PRO A 143 -27.22 -4.97 -19.09
CA PRO A 143 -26.56 -4.01 -18.20
C PRO A 143 -26.65 -2.57 -18.73
N MET A 144 -26.57 -2.35 -20.05
CA MET A 144 -26.75 -1.03 -20.66
C MET A 144 -28.14 -0.44 -20.36
N ARG A 145 -29.22 -1.22 -20.51
CA ARG A 145 -30.59 -0.75 -20.19
C ARG A 145 -30.78 -0.45 -18.70
N GLY A 146 -30.21 -1.29 -17.83
CA GLY A 146 -30.23 -1.06 -16.39
C GLY A 146 -29.58 0.29 -16.06
N TYR A 147 -28.36 0.49 -16.55
CA TYR A 147 -27.62 1.72 -16.29
C TYR A 147 -28.24 2.96 -16.95
N LEU A 148 -28.89 2.80 -18.11
CA LEU A 148 -29.61 3.89 -18.79
C LEU A 148 -30.75 4.41 -17.92
N THR A 149 -31.44 3.51 -17.22
CA THR A 149 -32.52 3.87 -16.32
C THR A 149 -31.99 4.70 -15.15
N GLU A 150 -30.88 4.28 -14.55
CA GLU A 150 -30.21 5.04 -13.48
C GLU A 150 -29.77 6.43 -13.95
N MET A 151 -29.21 6.55 -15.16
CA MET A 151 -28.81 7.83 -15.75
C MET A 151 -29.98 8.79 -15.94
N LYS A 152 -31.14 8.29 -16.42
CA LYS A 152 -32.35 9.10 -16.61
C LYS A 152 -32.89 9.62 -15.28
N ILE A 153 -32.94 8.75 -14.26
CA ILE A 153 -33.33 9.14 -12.89
C ILE A 153 -32.36 10.20 -12.34
N ALA A 154 -31.06 10.02 -12.55
CA ALA A 154 -30.06 11.01 -12.13
C ALA A 154 -30.25 12.36 -12.85
N LEU A 155 -30.55 12.36 -14.15
CA LEU A 155 -30.79 13.57 -14.94
C LEU A 155 -32.04 14.32 -14.48
N GLU A 156 -33.11 13.61 -14.12
CA GLU A 156 -34.33 14.19 -13.56
C GLU A 156 -34.04 14.86 -12.20
N GLY A 157 -33.26 14.18 -11.34
CA GLY A 157 -32.92 14.67 -10.00
C GLY A 157 -31.78 15.69 -9.92
N ILE A 158 -30.99 15.89 -10.98
CA ILE A 158 -29.74 16.68 -10.92
C ILE A 158 -29.95 18.14 -10.49
N GLY A 159 -31.15 18.69 -10.72
CA GLY A 159 -31.52 20.04 -10.28
C GLY A 159 -31.60 20.19 -8.75
N SER A 160 -31.81 19.10 -8.02
CA SER A 160 -31.90 19.08 -6.56
C SER A 160 -30.62 18.63 -5.87
N ALA A 161 -29.60 18.19 -6.64
CA ALA A 161 -28.34 17.78 -6.07
C ALA A 161 -27.58 18.97 -5.47
N GLU A 162 -26.86 18.72 -4.37
CA GLU A 162 -26.01 19.69 -3.68
C GLU A 162 -24.78 20.02 -4.56
N MET A 163 -24.87 21.14 -5.28
CA MET A 163 -23.78 21.70 -6.07
C MET A 163 -23.98 23.21 -6.29
N PRO A 164 -22.89 23.96 -6.51
CA PRO A 164 -22.96 25.33 -7.01
C PRO A 164 -23.77 25.45 -8.31
N ASP A 165 -24.50 26.55 -8.48
CA ASP A 165 -25.41 26.73 -9.61
C ASP A 165 -24.68 26.78 -10.96
N ASP A 166 -23.47 27.33 -10.98
CA ASP A 166 -22.59 27.39 -12.16
C ASP A 166 -22.08 26.01 -12.60
N TRP A 167 -22.21 24.96 -11.77
CA TRP A 167 -21.79 23.59 -12.12
C TRP A 167 -22.93 22.77 -12.76
N ARG A 168 -24.17 23.26 -12.64
CA ARG A 168 -25.38 22.49 -13.00
C ARG A 168 -25.49 22.20 -14.48
N GLU A 169 -25.22 23.18 -15.35
CA GLU A 169 -25.31 23.00 -16.79
C GLU A 169 -24.31 21.95 -17.29
N ASN A 170 -23.05 22.04 -16.84
CA ASN A 170 -22.02 21.05 -17.17
C ASN A 170 -22.41 19.65 -16.66
N SER A 171 -22.91 19.55 -15.44
CA SER A 171 -23.36 18.29 -14.84
C SER A 171 -24.51 17.65 -15.62
N ARG A 172 -25.47 18.48 -16.07
CA ARG A 172 -26.58 18.04 -16.93
C ARG A 172 -26.08 17.55 -18.28
N ALA A 173 -25.14 18.26 -18.89
CA ALA A 173 -24.55 17.88 -20.18
C ALA A 173 -23.87 16.50 -20.11
N ILE A 174 -23.13 16.19 -19.04
CA ILE A 174 -22.51 14.87 -18.85
C ILE A 174 -23.57 13.75 -18.93
N LEU A 175 -24.65 13.89 -18.16
CA LEU A 175 -25.72 12.89 -18.11
C LEU A 175 -26.48 12.78 -19.43
N GLN A 176 -26.79 13.91 -20.07
CA GLN A 176 -27.46 13.92 -21.38
C GLN A 176 -26.62 13.23 -22.45
N ASN A 177 -25.33 13.55 -22.52
CA ASN A 177 -24.40 12.92 -23.47
C ASN A 177 -24.27 11.41 -23.22
N ASN A 178 -24.20 10.98 -21.94
CA ASN A 178 -24.22 9.57 -21.57
C ASN A 178 -25.49 8.88 -22.09
N ILE A 179 -26.67 9.43 -21.77
CA ILE A 179 -27.97 8.89 -22.18
C ILE A 179 -28.06 8.77 -23.70
N SER A 180 -27.72 9.82 -24.44
CA SER A 180 -27.79 9.82 -25.90
C SER A 180 -26.89 8.75 -26.54
N PHE A 181 -25.68 8.57 -26.03
CA PHE A 181 -24.79 7.51 -26.51
C PHE A 181 -25.37 6.11 -26.25
N MET A 182 -25.85 5.87 -25.03
CA MET A 182 -26.42 4.58 -24.63
C MET A 182 -27.68 4.24 -25.43
N GLU A 183 -28.56 5.22 -25.66
CA GLU A 183 -29.75 5.06 -26.50
C GLU A 183 -29.39 4.75 -27.96
N ASP A 184 -28.39 5.42 -28.52
CA ASP A 184 -27.93 5.17 -29.89
C ASP A 184 -27.37 3.76 -30.06
N CYS A 185 -26.52 3.29 -29.12
CA CYS A 185 -26.05 1.90 -29.12
C CYS A 185 -27.22 0.92 -29.07
N LEU A 186 -28.17 1.10 -28.15
CA LEU A 186 -29.33 0.22 -27.99
C LEU A 186 -30.25 0.22 -29.23
N ALA A 187 -30.45 1.37 -29.86
CA ALA A 187 -31.27 1.50 -31.05
C ALA A 187 -30.64 0.81 -32.27
N LYS A 188 -29.32 0.93 -32.43
CA LYS A 188 -28.57 0.28 -33.52
C LYS A 188 -28.32 -1.21 -33.27
N GLY A 189 -28.37 -1.64 -32.01
CA GLY A 189 -28.06 -3.01 -31.60
C GLY A 189 -26.59 -3.38 -31.77
N VAL A 190 -25.69 -2.39 -31.92
CA VAL A 190 -24.26 -2.59 -32.11
C VAL A 190 -23.47 -1.49 -31.39
N ILE A 191 -22.29 -1.85 -30.89
CA ILE A 191 -21.28 -0.93 -30.37
C ILE A 191 -20.18 -0.83 -31.42
N SER A 192 -19.81 0.39 -31.82
CA SER A 192 -18.68 0.60 -32.74
C SER A 192 -17.59 1.44 -32.10
N LEU A 193 -16.34 1.19 -32.51
CA LEU A 193 -15.19 1.97 -32.05
C LEU A 193 -15.34 3.46 -32.37
N ASP A 194 -15.87 3.78 -33.55
CA ASP A 194 -16.11 5.18 -33.99
C ASP A 194 -17.13 5.91 -33.09
N ALA A 195 -18.21 5.23 -32.71
CA ALA A 195 -19.20 5.79 -31.78
C ALA A 195 -18.59 6.03 -30.40
N VAL A 196 -17.82 5.07 -29.87
CA VAL A 196 -17.12 5.21 -28.57
C VAL A 196 -16.12 6.37 -28.61
N GLN A 197 -15.33 6.50 -29.67
CA GLN A 197 -14.36 7.58 -29.82
C GLN A 197 -15.02 8.96 -29.94
N THR A 198 -16.12 9.05 -30.69
CA THR A 198 -16.89 10.29 -30.83
C THR A 198 -17.50 10.71 -29.49
N PHE A 199 -18.10 9.76 -28.77
CA PHE A 199 -18.63 9.98 -27.42
C PHE A 199 -17.54 10.44 -26.44
N ALA A 200 -16.39 9.78 -26.42
CA ALA A 200 -15.28 10.15 -25.55
C ALA A 200 -14.77 11.58 -25.82
N LYS A 201 -14.64 11.97 -27.11
CA LYS A 201 -14.24 13.32 -27.50
C LYS A 201 -15.26 14.37 -27.08
N LEU A 202 -16.55 14.07 -27.22
CA LEU A 202 -17.64 14.95 -26.78
C LEU A 202 -17.62 15.15 -25.25
N GLN A 203 -17.38 14.09 -24.48
CA GLN A 203 -17.41 14.15 -23.01
C GLN A 203 -16.19 14.82 -22.38
N ALA A 204 -15.02 14.72 -23.00
CA ALA A 204 -13.75 15.19 -22.45
C ALA A 204 -13.76 16.62 -21.86
N PRO A 205 -14.30 17.67 -22.52
CA PRO A 205 -14.35 19.01 -21.94
C PRO A 205 -15.23 19.10 -20.68
N PHE A 206 -16.38 18.41 -20.66
CA PHE A 206 -17.29 18.45 -19.51
C PHE A 206 -16.72 17.70 -18.30
N LEU A 207 -16.07 16.56 -18.55
CA LEU A 207 -15.37 15.79 -17.53
C LEU A 207 -14.22 16.58 -16.92
N ARG A 208 -13.49 17.36 -17.72
CA ARG A 208 -12.39 18.22 -17.23
C ARG A 208 -12.86 19.19 -16.15
N HIS A 209 -14.02 19.83 -16.34
CA HIS A 209 -14.60 20.73 -15.35
C HIS A 209 -14.99 19.99 -14.07
N ALA A 210 -15.70 18.86 -14.18
CA ALA A 210 -16.09 18.05 -13.02
C ALA A 210 -14.87 17.56 -12.21
N ILE A 211 -13.80 17.14 -12.88
CA ILE A 211 -12.53 16.74 -12.25
C ILE A 211 -11.90 17.92 -11.50
N ALA A 212 -11.82 19.09 -12.14
CA ALA A 212 -11.22 20.28 -11.52
C ALA A 212 -11.98 20.71 -10.26
N TRP A 213 -13.31 20.73 -10.31
CA TRP A 213 -14.17 21.07 -9.18
C TRP A 213 -14.08 20.07 -8.04
N ALA A 214 -14.05 18.77 -8.36
CA ALA A 214 -13.83 17.72 -7.36
C ALA A 214 -12.45 17.90 -6.68
N ALA A 215 -11.38 18.11 -7.46
CA ALA A 215 -10.05 18.32 -6.93
C ALA A 215 -9.97 19.54 -6.01
N GLN A 216 -10.51 20.69 -6.44
CA GLN A 216 -10.55 21.92 -5.63
C GLN A 216 -11.30 21.72 -4.32
N THR A 217 -12.45 21.04 -4.36
CA THR A 217 -13.25 20.73 -3.16
C THR A 217 -12.47 19.84 -2.19
N GLN A 218 -11.85 18.78 -2.70
CA GLN A 218 -11.09 17.82 -1.91
C GLN A 218 -9.85 18.47 -1.26
N VAL A 219 -9.08 19.25 -2.04
CA VAL A 219 -7.88 19.93 -1.55
C VAL A 219 -8.25 20.97 -0.50
N LYS A 220 -9.21 21.85 -0.77
CA LYS A 220 -9.65 22.86 0.20
C LYS A 220 -10.10 22.24 1.52
N HIS A 221 -10.83 21.12 1.45
CA HIS A 221 -11.26 20.38 2.64
C HIS A 221 -10.07 19.86 3.47
N TRP A 222 -9.16 19.11 2.84
CA TRP A 222 -8.05 18.50 3.58
C TRP A 222 -7.05 19.53 4.11
N MET A 223 -6.81 20.62 3.38
CA MET A 223 -6.01 21.74 3.88
C MET A 223 -6.65 22.35 5.13
N GLY A 224 -7.96 22.62 5.12
CA GLY A 224 -8.66 23.12 6.31
C GLY A 224 -8.60 22.18 7.52
N VAL A 225 -8.66 20.86 7.30
CA VAL A 225 -8.46 19.86 8.37
C VAL A 225 -7.05 19.95 8.94
N LEU A 226 -6.03 20.02 8.08
CA LEU A 226 -4.63 20.09 8.52
C LEU A 226 -4.28 21.43 9.17
N ASP A 227 -4.88 22.54 8.75
CA ASP A 227 -4.75 23.84 9.43
C ASP A 227 -5.20 23.72 10.89
N GLY A 228 -6.39 23.13 11.12
CA GLY A 228 -6.92 22.89 12.46
C GLY A 228 -6.04 21.96 13.29
N TRP A 229 -5.63 20.83 12.73
CA TRP A 229 -4.75 19.89 13.45
C TRP A 229 -3.36 20.46 13.75
N LYS A 230 -2.79 21.25 12.84
CA LYS A 230 -1.51 21.94 13.08
C LYS A 230 -1.64 22.96 14.20
N GLN A 231 -2.74 23.71 14.26
CA GLN A 231 -3.03 24.60 15.38
C GLN A 231 -3.19 23.84 16.70
N ASP A 232 -3.95 22.75 16.70
CA ASP A 232 -4.22 21.93 17.90
C ASP A 232 -2.96 21.25 18.44
N LEU A 233 -2.10 20.75 17.56
CA LEU A 233 -0.85 20.08 17.93
C LEU A 233 0.26 21.06 18.31
N GLY A 234 0.21 22.30 17.82
CA GLY A 234 1.27 23.29 18.01
C GLY A 234 2.65 22.73 17.62
N GLY A 235 3.65 22.94 18.49
CA GLY A 235 5.01 22.44 18.25
C GLY A 235 5.14 20.91 18.18
N SER A 236 4.14 20.15 18.65
CA SER A 236 4.15 18.69 18.48
C SER A 236 3.92 18.24 17.03
N PHE A 237 3.43 19.11 16.15
CA PHE A 237 3.27 18.80 14.72
C PHE A 237 4.62 18.49 14.04
N ASP A 238 5.70 19.14 14.47
CA ASP A 238 7.04 18.92 13.90
C ASP A 238 7.62 17.55 14.29
N LEU A 239 7.06 16.92 15.33
CA LEU A 239 7.38 15.57 15.78
C LEU A 239 6.42 14.50 15.23
N ALA A 240 5.42 14.92 14.45
CA ALA A 240 4.41 14.01 13.91
C ALA A 240 5.00 13.17 12.78
N TYR A 241 4.53 11.92 12.70
CA TYR A 241 4.65 11.09 11.50
C TYR A 241 3.39 11.21 10.65
N GLY A 242 3.55 11.20 9.33
CA GLY A 242 2.49 11.20 8.34
C GLY A 242 2.61 9.97 7.45
N ALA A 243 1.50 9.40 7.01
CA ALA A 243 1.50 8.38 5.97
C ALA A 243 0.27 8.49 5.08
N SER A 244 0.43 8.26 3.78
CA SER A 244 -0.68 8.10 2.83
C SER A 244 -0.50 6.86 1.98
N ASN A 245 -1.57 6.15 1.65
CA ASN A 245 -1.49 5.02 0.73
C ASN A 245 -1.57 5.45 -0.75
N THR A 246 -0.99 4.64 -1.64
CA THR A 246 -1.10 4.76 -3.10
C THR A 246 -1.25 3.40 -3.75
N ILE A 247 -1.81 3.42 -4.96
CA ILE A 247 -1.57 2.39 -5.96
C ILE A 247 -0.80 2.99 -7.15
N TYR A 248 -0.40 2.14 -8.10
CA TYR A 248 0.37 2.51 -9.29
C TYR A 248 -0.13 3.81 -9.98
N VAL A 249 -1.41 3.87 -10.35
CA VAL A 249 -1.96 5.02 -11.11
C VAL A 249 -1.96 6.34 -10.34
N ALA A 250 -2.03 6.29 -9.00
CA ALA A 250 -2.15 7.48 -8.17
C ALA A 250 -0.81 7.97 -7.60
N ARG A 251 0.25 7.15 -7.68
CA ARG A 251 1.57 7.43 -7.08
C ARG A 251 2.11 8.83 -7.39
N GLN A 252 2.02 9.28 -8.64
CA GLN A 252 2.61 10.55 -9.07
C GLN A 252 1.78 11.77 -8.70
N ASN A 253 0.46 11.63 -8.61
CA ASN A 253 -0.48 12.73 -8.38
C ASN A 253 -1.39 12.40 -7.18
N ASN A 254 -0.80 11.89 -6.09
CA ASN A 254 -1.54 11.48 -4.91
C ASN A 254 -2.00 12.72 -4.12
N VAL A 255 -3.28 13.09 -4.26
CA VAL A 255 -3.84 14.30 -3.65
C VAL A 255 -3.64 14.36 -2.13
N LEU A 256 -3.87 13.25 -1.41
CA LEU A 256 -3.73 13.25 0.07
C LEU A 256 -2.28 13.45 0.49
N PHE A 257 -1.35 12.75 -0.17
CA PHE A 257 0.07 12.91 0.09
C PHE A 257 0.58 14.30 -0.28
N SER A 258 0.18 14.83 -1.44
CA SER A 258 0.56 16.18 -1.88
C SER A 258 0.10 17.25 -0.89
N VAL A 259 -1.12 17.12 -0.36
CA VAL A 259 -1.63 18.00 0.70
C VAL A 259 -0.79 17.85 1.97
N LEU A 260 -0.54 16.63 2.46
CA LEU A 260 0.32 16.40 3.63
C LEU A 260 1.73 17.00 3.45
N ALA A 261 2.31 16.85 2.26
CA ALA A 261 3.64 17.38 1.95
C ALA A 261 3.73 18.91 2.11
N GLN A 262 2.65 19.66 1.83
CA GLN A 262 2.63 21.12 2.05
C GLN A 262 2.78 21.49 3.53
N TYR A 263 2.34 20.63 4.45
CA TYR A 263 2.36 20.90 5.89
C TYR A 263 3.60 20.33 6.57
N PHE A 264 4.08 19.18 6.10
CA PHE A 264 5.25 18.49 6.64
C PHE A 264 6.58 19.08 6.11
N GLY A 265 6.58 19.61 4.88
CA GLY A 265 7.76 20.13 4.20
C GLY A 265 8.50 19.07 3.37
N GLU A 266 9.32 19.52 2.42
CA GLU A 266 10.10 18.67 1.51
C GLU A 266 11.02 17.71 2.27
N GLU A 267 11.75 18.22 3.27
CA GLU A 267 12.69 17.42 4.07
C GLU A 267 12.04 16.30 4.88
N ALA A 268 10.71 16.35 5.06
CA ALA A 268 9.98 15.31 5.78
C ALA A 268 9.60 14.13 4.88
N ILE A 269 9.60 14.28 3.55
CA ILE A 269 9.25 13.22 2.61
C ILE A 269 10.25 12.07 2.74
N ASN A 270 9.76 10.84 2.88
CA ASN A 270 10.54 9.64 3.18
C ASN A 270 11.34 9.71 4.49
N ASP A 271 11.24 10.79 5.29
CA ASP A 271 11.76 10.84 6.65
C ASP A 271 10.66 10.59 7.68
N ARG A 272 9.70 11.50 7.78
CA ARG A 272 8.57 11.36 8.71
C ARG A 272 7.22 11.42 7.99
N LEU A 273 7.21 11.63 6.68
CA LEU A 273 6.05 11.56 5.81
C LEU A 273 6.24 10.43 4.78
N MET A 274 5.43 9.38 4.86
CA MET A 274 5.57 8.16 4.05
C MET A 274 4.47 8.04 2.99
N LEU A 275 4.87 7.72 1.77
CA LEU A 275 3.95 7.27 0.73
C LEU A 275 4.02 5.74 0.64
N ILE A 276 2.97 5.04 1.05
CA ILE A 276 2.95 3.58 1.18
C ILE A 276 2.20 2.96 0.01
N GLU A 277 2.86 2.11 -0.77
CA GLU A 277 2.24 1.40 -1.89
C GLU A 277 1.39 0.22 -1.39
N THR A 278 0.15 0.15 -1.87
CA THR A 278 -0.83 -0.89 -1.54
C THR A 278 -1.34 -1.57 -2.80
N ILE A 279 -1.89 -2.79 -2.67
CA ILE A 279 -2.45 -3.54 -3.80
C ILE A 279 -3.87 -3.09 -4.19
N SER A 280 -4.55 -2.35 -3.29
CA SER A 280 -5.91 -1.86 -3.48
C SER A 280 -5.98 -0.36 -3.23
N PHE A 281 -6.98 0.28 -3.85
CA PHE A 281 -7.29 1.69 -3.59
C PHE A 281 -7.58 1.95 -2.11
N THR A 282 -8.28 1.04 -1.43
CA THR A 282 -8.58 1.19 0.00
C THR A 282 -7.68 0.27 0.83
N THR A 283 -7.28 0.76 2.00
CA THR A 283 -6.54 0.01 3.01
C THR A 283 -7.14 0.28 4.39
N THR A 284 -6.75 -0.47 5.42
CA THR A 284 -7.21 -0.23 6.78
C THR A 284 -6.23 0.68 7.53
N PRO A 285 -6.69 1.41 8.57
CA PRO A 285 -5.79 2.13 9.46
C PRO A 285 -4.76 1.21 10.13
N ASP A 286 -5.11 -0.06 10.36
CA ASP A 286 -4.23 -1.03 11.00
C ASP A 286 -3.07 -1.45 10.09
N ASP A 287 -3.35 -1.72 8.81
CA ASP A 287 -2.32 -2.03 7.80
C ASP A 287 -1.36 -0.86 7.61
N MET A 288 -1.89 0.36 7.58
CA MET A 288 -1.10 1.60 7.45
C MET A 288 -0.22 1.83 8.68
N LEU A 289 -0.76 1.66 9.89
CA LEU A 289 0.04 1.76 11.11
C LEU A 289 1.10 0.69 11.19
N THR A 290 0.78 -0.55 10.81
CA THR A 290 1.74 -1.65 10.80
C THR A 290 2.89 -1.36 9.84
N SER A 291 2.59 -0.90 8.63
CA SER A 291 3.60 -0.50 7.64
C SER A 291 4.47 0.67 8.13
N LEU A 292 3.85 1.73 8.66
CA LEU A 292 4.58 2.90 9.18
C LEU A 292 5.48 2.53 10.37
N VAL A 293 4.97 1.72 11.31
CA VAL A 293 5.74 1.26 12.46
C VAL A 293 6.93 0.42 12.02
N ARG A 294 6.73 -0.45 11.03
CA ARG A 294 7.81 -1.28 10.46
C ARG A 294 8.93 -0.42 9.88
N ILE A 295 8.60 0.59 9.07
CA ILE A 295 9.57 1.54 8.52
C ILE A 295 10.34 2.24 9.64
N ILE A 296 9.64 2.81 10.63
CA ILE A 296 10.28 3.53 11.73
C ILE A 296 11.19 2.60 12.55
N SER A 297 10.75 1.37 12.87
CA SER A 297 11.51 0.43 13.69
C SER A 297 12.74 -0.12 12.97
N ASP A 298 12.63 -0.44 11.68
CA ASP A 298 13.72 -1.05 10.92
C ASP A 298 14.90 -0.09 10.75
N ARG A 299 14.66 1.22 10.78
CA ARG A 299 15.74 2.22 10.79
C ARG A 299 16.67 2.11 11.99
N SER A 300 16.18 1.61 13.13
CA SER A 300 17.04 1.33 14.28
C SER A 300 18.01 0.18 13.99
N VAL A 301 17.57 -0.84 13.24
CA VAL A 301 18.43 -1.93 12.76
C VAL A 301 19.49 -1.38 11.80
N GLY A 302 19.08 -0.54 10.84
CA GLY A 302 19.99 0.14 9.91
C GLY A 302 21.10 0.89 10.63
N GLY A 303 20.72 1.73 11.61
CA GLY A 303 21.68 2.51 12.39
C GLY A 303 22.62 1.65 13.23
N LEU A 304 22.09 0.63 13.92
CA LEU A 304 22.87 -0.21 14.84
C LEU A 304 23.85 -1.13 14.13
N PHE A 305 23.44 -1.76 13.02
CA PHE A 305 24.23 -2.80 12.38
C PHE A 305 25.03 -2.30 11.17
N PHE A 306 24.60 -1.22 10.52
CA PHE A 306 25.20 -0.73 9.28
C PHE A 306 25.64 0.73 9.35
N ASN A 307 25.54 1.38 10.52
CA ASN A 307 25.86 2.79 10.70
C ASN A 307 25.11 3.74 9.74
N ASN A 308 23.95 3.30 9.22
CA ASN A 308 23.09 4.10 8.36
C ASN A 308 21.62 3.76 8.65
N SER A 309 20.92 4.68 9.32
CA SER A 309 19.53 4.47 9.71
C SER A 309 18.57 4.36 8.53
N ARG A 310 18.89 4.89 7.35
CA ARG A 310 18.00 4.89 6.18
C ARG A 310 18.16 3.67 5.29
N LEU A 311 19.23 2.89 5.48
CA LEU A 311 19.50 1.70 4.67
C LEU A 311 18.31 0.73 4.62
N MET A 312 17.65 0.52 5.76
CA MET A 312 16.56 -0.45 5.88
C MET A 312 15.24 0.01 5.25
N ASP A 313 15.18 1.24 4.71
CA ASP A 313 14.07 1.67 3.87
C ASP A 313 14.18 1.10 2.44
N TYR A 314 15.30 0.42 2.13
CA TYR A 314 15.64 -0.13 0.81
C TYR A 314 15.92 -1.64 0.89
N GLU A 315 15.84 -2.32 -0.26
CA GLU A 315 16.19 -3.74 -0.36
C GLU A 315 17.67 -3.94 -0.03
N LEU A 316 17.96 -4.62 1.08
CA LEU A 316 19.30 -4.82 1.61
C LEU A 316 20.20 -5.58 0.62
N MET A 317 19.63 -6.54 -0.11
CA MET A 317 20.36 -7.29 -1.16
C MET A 317 20.52 -6.49 -2.46
N GLY A 318 19.91 -5.31 -2.58
CA GLY A 318 19.72 -4.61 -3.85
C GLY A 318 21.02 -4.25 -4.56
N GLY A 319 22.03 -3.77 -3.83
CA GLY A 319 23.34 -3.42 -4.41
C GLY A 319 24.06 -4.62 -5.03
N ASP A 320 24.20 -5.71 -4.27
CA ASP A 320 24.87 -6.92 -4.75
C ASP A 320 24.05 -7.67 -5.80
N ALA A 321 22.72 -7.66 -5.69
CA ALA A 321 21.85 -8.19 -6.73
C ALA A 321 22.06 -7.47 -8.06
N ARG A 322 22.25 -6.14 -8.05
CA ARG A 322 22.56 -5.38 -9.28
C ARG A 322 23.90 -5.81 -9.89
N LYS A 323 24.96 -5.96 -9.08
CA LYS A 323 26.26 -6.45 -9.56
C LYS A 323 26.13 -7.85 -10.18
N ALA A 324 25.40 -8.74 -9.50
CA ALA A 324 25.14 -10.09 -9.99
C ALA A 324 24.37 -10.07 -11.32
N ILE A 325 23.31 -9.26 -11.44
CA ILE A 325 22.56 -9.12 -12.70
C ILE A 325 23.45 -8.61 -13.83
N VAL A 326 24.31 -7.62 -13.57
CA VAL A 326 25.27 -7.11 -14.58
C VAL A 326 26.21 -8.22 -15.04
N SER A 327 26.81 -8.95 -14.11
CA SER A 327 27.70 -10.08 -14.42
C SER A 327 26.98 -11.17 -15.23
N GLU A 328 25.79 -11.58 -14.80
CA GLU A 328 25.00 -12.61 -15.49
C GLU A 328 24.59 -12.18 -16.90
N MET A 329 24.26 -10.90 -17.11
CA MET A 329 23.92 -10.37 -18.43
C MET A 329 25.13 -10.33 -19.36
N GLN A 330 26.29 -9.92 -18.85
CA GLN A 330 27.56 -9.94 -19.60
C GLN A 330 27.95 -11.36 -20.00
N ALA A 331 27.85 -12.33 -19.09
CA ALA A 331 28.12 -13.75 -19.38
C ALA A 331 27.20 -14.32 -20.48
N ARG A 332 26.02 -13.73 -20.67
CA ARG A 332 25.06 -14.09 -21.73
C ARG A 332 25.21 -13.26 -23.00
N GLY A 333 26.23 -12.40 -23.10
CA GLY A 333 26.45 -11.52 -24.24
C GLY A 333 25.35 -10.46 -24.42
N LYS A 334 24.65 -10.08 -23.34
CA LYS A 334 23.56 -9.10 -23.37
C LYS A 334 23.93 -7.85 -22.59
N ALA A 335 23.48 -6.69 -23.07
CA ALA A 335 23.61 -5.44 -22.33
C ALA A 335 22.67 -5.46 -21.10
N PRO A 336 23.17 -5.18 -19.87
CA PRO A 336 22.32 -5.07 -18.71
C PRO A 336 21.48 -3.80 -18.80
N PHE A 337 20.21 -3.90 -18.40
CA PHE A 337 19.31 -2.77 -18.21
C PHE A 337 18.70 -2.87 -16.81
N LEU A 338 18.88 -1.82 -16.00
CA LEU A 338 18.45 -1.78 -14.62
C LEU A 338 17.77 -0.44 -14.33
N PRO A 339 16.76 -0.40 -13.44
CA PRO A 339 16.18 0.85 -12.98
C PRO A 339 17.25 1.78 -12.36
N PRO A 340 17.07 3.11 -12.38
CA PRO A 340 17.95 4.05 -11.68
C PRO A 340 18.09 3.73 -10.18
N GLN A 341 19.26 4.02 -9.61
CA GLN A 341 19.50 3.92 -8.17
C GLN A 341 19.02 5.16 -7.43
N VAL A 342 18.79 4.97 -6.13
CA VAL A 342 18.14 5.93 -5.23
C VAL A 342 19.07 6.21 -4.06
N PRO A 343 19.34 7.49 -3.80
CA PRO A 343 19.82 7.98 -2.53
C PRO A 343 19.29 7.24 -1.31
N PHE A 344 20.09 6.60 -0.45
CA PHE A 344 19.61 6.28 0.90
C PHE A 344 19.21 7.57 1.61
N GLY A 345 17.96 7.68 2.06
CA GLY A 345 17.43 8.90 2.67
C GLY A 345 17.03 9.99 1.68
N SER A 346 16.77 9.65 0.41
CA SER A 346 16.25 10.60 -0.57
C SER A 346 14.87 11.12 -0.20
N ASN A 347 14.67 12.43 -0.30
CA ASN A 347 13.37 13.12 -0.07
C ASN A 347 12.56 13.30 -1.37
N GLN A 348 12.95 12.65 -2.47
CA GLN A 348 12.26 12.77 -3.76
C GLN A 348 10.87 12.10 -3.76
N TRP A 349 9.91 12.75 -4.42
CA TRP A 349 8.56 12.24 -4.66
C TRP A 349 8.07 12.53 -6.10
N PRO A 350 7.30 11.62 -6.74
CA PRO A 350 7.12 10.20 -6.41
C PRO A 350 8.44 9.46 -6.59
N ALA A 351 8.70 8.38 -5.85
CA ALA A 351 10.00 7.71 -5.83
C ALA A 351 10.59 7.51 -7.25
N LEU A 352 11.50 8.41 -7.61
CA LEU A 352 12.45 8.50 -8.72
C LEU A 352 11.96 8.58 -10.17
N ILE A 353 12.34 9.71 -10.79
CA ILE A 353 12.58 9.83 -12.24
C ILE A 353 14.02 10.33 -12.51
N SER A 354 14.69 10.95 -11.54
CA SER A 354 16.06 11.48 -11.68
C SER A 354 16.96 10.99 -10.54
N GLY A 355 18.19 10.56 -10.85
CA GLY A 355 19.18 10.20 -9.84
C GLY A 355 19.45 11.31 -8.82
N GLY A 356 20.14 10.98 -7.73
CA GLY A 356 20.49 11.91 -6.64
C GLY A 356 21.92 11.67 -6.13
N ALA A 357 22.42 12.59 -5.30
CA ALA A 357 23.71 12.44 -4.62
C ALA A 357 23.54 11.66 -3.30
N GLY A 358 24.48 10.76 -2.98
CA GLY A 358 24.50 9.98 -1.74
C GLY A 358 24.73 8.49 -1.97
N ALA A 359 24.94 7.74 -0.88
CA ALA A 359 25.10 6.29 -0.90
C ALA A 359 23.82 5.60 -1.39
N ALA A 360 23.92 4.68 -2.35
CA ALA A 360 22.79 3.93 -2.91
C ALA A 360 23.03 2.39 -2.89
N SER A 361 24.10 1.97 -2.23
CA SER A 361 24.51 0.59 -2.00
C SER A 361 25.34 0.48 -0.71
N LEU A 362 25.53 -0.74 -0.21
CA LEU A 362 26.38 -0.99 0.97
C LEU A 362 27.85 -0.60 0.73
N ASP A 363 28.36 -0.82 -0.48
CA ASP A 363 29.72 -0.41 -0.88
C ASP A 363 29.92 1.11 -0.82
N ASP A 364 28.85 1.91 -0.95
CA ASP A 364 28.97 3.37 -0.87
C ASP A 364 29.12 3.86 0.59
N ILE A 365 28.92 2.98 1.57
CA ILE A 365 28.96 3.29 3.01
C ILE A 365 30.32 2.88 3.64
N HIS A 366 31.05 1.95 3.03
CA HIS A 366 32.29 1.35 3.54
C HIS A 366 33.47 1.61 2.61
#